data_AF-A0A945BFD6-F1
#
_entry.id   AF-A0A945BFD6-F1
#
_cell.length_a   1.000
_cell.length_b   1.000
_cell.length_c   1.000
_cell.angle_alpha   90.00
_cell.angle_beta   90.00
_cell.angle_gamma   90.00
#
_symmetry.space_group_name_H-M   'P 1'
#
loop_
_entity.id
_entity.type
_entity.pdbx_description
1 polymer ?
#
loop_
_entity_poly.entity_id
_entity_poly.type
_entity_poly.pdbx_seq_one_letter_code
_entity_poly.pdbx_strand_id
1 'polypeptide(L)'
;MEQSVPVRARLWVQSLFVRGFFYISIFRTFASIMKKLLLLLLCVPLIGLGQTEYVKEYYENGKLLCEGTYMNGQKTGLHKTYYNNGDLKNEVKHLFKVNPIDDECPLSLLKKKIIIE
;
A
#
# COMPACT_ATOMS: atom_id res chain seq x y z
N MET A 1 -3.13 -22.36 -68.91
CA MET A 1 -2.98 -23.62 -68.13
C MET A 1 -3.11 -23.26 -66.67
N GLU A 2 -4.32 -23.43 -66.14
CA GLU A 2 -4.66 -23.06 -64.77
C GLU A 2 -4.39 -24.27 -63.88
N GLN A 3 -3.34 -24.21 -63.05
CA GLN A 3 -2.96 -25.31 -62.16
C GLN A 3 -4.04 -25.46 -61.08
N SER A 4 -4.85 -26.51 -61.21
CA SER A 4 -5.89 -26.86 -60.24
C SER A 4 -5.26 -27.41 -58.96
N VAL A 5 -5.15 -26.56 -57.94
CA VAL A 5 -4.64 -26.96 -56.62
C VAL A 5 -5.50 -28.11 -56.05
N PRO A 6 -4.92 -29.25 -55.61
CA PRO A 6 -5.69 -30.40 -55.17
C PRO A 6 -6.59 -30.05 -53.97
N VAL A 7 -7.85 -30.50 -54.01
CA VAL A 7 -8.88 -30.22 -52.99
C VAL A 7 -8.40 -30.58 -51.57
N ARG A 8 -7.61 -31.65 -51.44
CA ARG A 8 -7.01 -32.07 -50.18
C ARG A 8 -6.06 -31.01 -49.59
N ALA A 9 -5.25 -30.35 -50.42
CA ALA A 9 -4.35 -29.27 -49.96
C ALA A 9 -5.14 -28.04 -49.48
N ARG A 10 -6.29 -27.72 -50.12
CA ARG A 10 -7.17 -26.63 -49.69
C ARG A 10 -7.79 -26.88 -48.31
N LEU A 11 -8.17 -28.12 -48.00
CA LEU A 11 -8.72 -28.49 -46.68
C LEU A 11 -7.66 -28.40 -45.57
N TRP A 12 -6.41 -28.79 -45.84
CA TRP A 12 -5.31 -28.66 -44.88
C TRP A 12 -4.98 -27.19 -44.57
N VAL A 13 -4.94 -26.32 -45.59
CA VAL A 13 -4.70 -24.88 -45.41
C VAL A 13 -5.83 -24.21 -44.61
N GLN A 14 -7.08 -24.55 -44.90
CA GLN A 14 -8.23 -24.04 -44.14
C GLN A 14 -8.21 -24.52 -42.68
N SER A 15 -7.82 -25.77 -42.42
CA SER A 15 -7.69 -26.31 -41.06
C SER A 15 -6.58 -25.63 -40.24
N LEU A 16 -5.42 -25.36 -40.86
CA LEU A 16 -4.32 -24.61 -40.23
C LEU A 16 -4.72 -23.17 -39.90
N PHE A 17 -5.45 -22.51 -40.79
CA PHE A 17 -5.96 -21.15 -40.56
C PHE A 17 -6.91 -21.09 -39.36
N VAL A 18 -7.90 -22.00 -39.29
CA VAL A 18 -8.87 -22.04 -38.19
C VAL A 18 -8.19 -22.34 -36.84
N ARG A 19 -7.21 -23.26 -36.83
CA ARG A 19 -6.39 -23.55 -35.65
C ARG A 19 -5.54 -22.35 -35.22
N GLY A 20 -4.98 -21.60 -36.16
CA GLY A 20 -4.21 -20.38 -35.90
C GLY A 20 -5.07 -19.26 -35.29
N PHE A 21 -6.27 -19.03 -35.80
CA PHE A 21 -7.19 -18.03 -35.23
C PHE A 21 -7.60 -18.36 -33.79
N PHE A 22 -7.86 -19.63 -33.51
CA PHE A 22 -8.17 -20.07 -32.15
C PHE A 22 -6.98 -19.88 -31.21
N TYR A 23 -5.77 -20.21 -31.67
CA TYR A 23 -4.54 -20.02 -30.92
C TYR A 23 -4.23 -18.54 -30.63
N ILE A 24 -4.40 -17.66 -31.61
CA ILE A 24 -4.21 -16.21 -31.44
C ILE A 24 -5.25 -15.63 -30.46
N SER A 25 -6.49 -16.12 -30.50
CA SER A 25 -7.56 -15.73 -29.57
C SER A 25 -7.22 -16.12 -28.13
N ILE A 26 -6.80 -17.37 -27.90
CA ILE A 26 -6.37 -17.87 -26.59
C ILE A 26 -5.14 -17.10 -26.09
N PHE A 27 -4.16 -16.84 -26.96
CA PHE A 27 -2.96 -16.09 -26.57
C PHE A 27 -3.30 -14.66 -26.16
N ARG A 28 -4.25 -14.00 -26.85
CA ARG A 28 -4.72 -12.66 -26.50
C ARG A 28 -5.46 -12.63 -25.17
N THR A 29 -6.34 -13.59 -24.91
CA THR A 29 -7.06 -13.67 -23.61
C THR A 29 -6.09 -14.01 -22.49
N PHE A 30 -5.15 -14.93 -22.73
CA PHE A 30 -4.08 -15.26 -21.80
C PHE A 30 -3.19 -14.04 -21.49
N ALA A 31 -2.74 -13.31 -22.50
CA ALA A 31 -1.97 -12.08 -22.32
C ALA A 31 -2.76 -10.99 -21.56
N SER A 32 -4.08 -10.91 -21.79
CA SER A 32 -4.97 -10.00 -21.05
C SER A 32 -5.11 -10.39 -19.58
N ILE A 33 -5.26 -11.68 -19.30
CA ILE A 33 -5.33 -12.24 -17.94
C ILE A 33 -3.99 -12.05 -17.23
N MET A 34 -2.86 -12.30 -17.90
CA MET A 34 -1.52 -12.14 -17.36
C MET A 34 -1.21 -10.66 -17.02
N LYS A 35 -1.67 -9.71 -17.84
CA LYS A 35 -1.55 -8.28 -17.52
C LYS A 35 -2.39 -7.88 -16.31
N LYS A 36 -3.62 -8.42 -16.18
CA LYS A 36 -4.46 -8.19 -15.00
C LYS A 36 -3.87 -8.82 -13.74
N LEU A 37 -3.28 -10.01 -13.85
CA LEU A 37 -2.59 -10.68 -12.74
C LEU A 37 -1.34 -9.91 -12.32
N LEU A 38 -0.56 -9.42 -13.28
CA LEU A 38 0.61 -8.56 -13.02
C LEU A 38 0.20 -7.24 -12.36
N LEU A 39 -0.89 -6.62 -12.81
CA LEU A 39 -1.45 -5.41 -12.19
C LEU A 39 -1.91 -5.67 -10.75
N LEU A 40 -2.58 -6.80 -10.50
CA LEU A 40 -3.03 -7.19 -9.17
C LEU A 40 -1.85 -7.38 -8.19
N LEU A 41 -0.77 -8.04 -8.64
CA LEU A 41 0.44 -8.25 -7.84
C LEU A 41 1.16 -6.94 -7.49
N LEU A 42 1.09 -5.94 -8.36
CA LEU A 42 1.67 -4.61 -8.10
C LEU A 42 0.82 -3.78 -7.11
N CYS A 43 -0.48 -4.03 -7.00
CA CYS A 43 -1.36 -3.32 -6.07
C CYS A 43 -1.27 -3.83 -4.62
N VAL A 44 -0.96 -5.11 -4.41
CA VAL A 44 -0.85 -5.72 -3.06
C VAL A 44 0.15 -5.01 -2.12
N PRO A 45 1.38 -4.66 -2.53
CA PRO A 45 2.33 -3.99 -1.65
C PRO A 45 1.96 -2.54 -1.31
N LEU A 46 1.03 -1.91 -2.05
CA LEU A 46 0.57 -0.55 -1.75
C LEU A 46 -0.43 -0.50 -0.59
N ILE A 47 -1.08 -1.62 -0.28
CA ILE A 47 -2.14 -1.71 0.74
C ILE A 47 -1.56 -2.20 2.09
N GLY A 48 -0.37 -2.82 2.09
CA GLY A 48 0.16 -3.60 3.22
C GLY A 48 1.17 -2.93 4.14
N LEU A 49 1.50 -1.65 3.94
CA LEU A 49 2.44 -0.95 4.81
C LEU A 49 1.65 -0.27 5.94
N GLY A 50 1.73 -0.83 7.15
CA GLY A 50 1.16 -0.20 8.35
C GLY A 50 1.58 1.26 8.41
N GLN A 51 0.60 2.16 8.55
CA GLN A 51 0.85 3.59 8.54
C GLN A 51 1.57 3.96 9.84
N THR A 52 2.87 4.22 9.73
CA THR A 52 3.65 4.84 10.80
C THR A 52 3.54 6.35 10.65
N GLU A 53 2.80 6.97 11.56
CA GLU A 53 2.63 8.41 11.64
C GLU A 53 3.59 8.99 12.68
N TYR A 54 4.36 10.00 12.28
CA TYR A 54 5.18 10.76 13.22
C TYR A 54 4.45 12.05 13.59
N VAL A 55 4.20 12.26 14.88
CA VAL A 55 3.41 13.39 15.39
C VAL A 55 4.30 14.29 16.23
N LYS A 56 4.14 15.61 16.03
CA LYS A 56 4.70 16.66 16.89
C LYS A 56 3.57 17.54 17.39
N GLU A 57 3.60 17.85 18.68
CA GLU A 57 2.71 18.82 19.30
C GLU A 57 3.55 19.96 19.86
N TYR A 58 2.95 21.15 19.89
CA TYR A 58 3.61 22.38 20.29
C TYR A 58 2.75 23.09 21.34
N TYR A 59 3.41 23.78 22.27
CA TYR A 59 2.76 24.71 23.18
C TYR A 59 2.20 25.93 22.42
N GLU A 60 1.30 26.70 23.04
CA GLU A 60 0.74 27.94 22.45
C GLU A 60 1.82 28.96 22.04
N ASN A 61 2.98 28.92 22.70
CA ASN A 61 4.14 29.75 22.39
C ASN A 61 4.97 29.25 21.17
N GLY A 62 4.55 28.17 20.52
CA GLY A 62 5.20 27.56 19.37
C GLY A 62 6.40 26.64 19.69
N LYS A 63 6.76 26.46 20.96
CA LYS A 63 7.82 25.52 21.35
C LYS A 63 7.33 24.09 21.35
N LEU A 64 8.22 23.14 21.09
CA LEU A 64 7.91 21.72 21.05
C LEU A 64 7.42 21.24 22.42
N LEU A 65 6.25 20.61 22.46
CA LEU A 65 5.64 20.01 23.65
C LEU A 65 5.97 18.52 23.72
N CYS A 66 5.65 17.78 22.66
CA CYS A 66 5.95 16.36 22.56
C CYS A 66 6.14 15.92 21.11
N GLU A 67 6.89 14.84 20.91
CA GLU A 67 7.03 14.19 19.61
C GLU A 67 7.14 12.67 19.75
N GLY A 68 6.63 11.94 18.76
CA GLY A 68 6.85 10.50 18.67
C GLY A 68 6.08 9.82 17.55
N THR A 69 6.31 8.51 17.41
CA THR A 69 5.74 7.71 16.34
C THR A 69 4.51 6.92 16.81
N TYR A 70 3.53 6.81 15.93
CA TYR A 70 2.32 6.03 16.09
C TYR A 70 2.24 5.05 14.93
N MET A 71 1.93 3.79 15.20
CA MET A 71 1.69 2.80 14.16
C MET A 71 0.27 2.28 14.33
N ASN A 72 -0.57 2.46 13.31
CA ASN A 72 -1.99 2.10 13.33
C ASN A 72 -2.73 2.66 14.56
N GLY A 73 -2.46 3.92 14.92
CA GLY A 73 -3.07 4.60 16.08
C GLY A 73 -2.51 4.23 17.46
N GLN A 74 -1.52 3.33 17.54
CA GLN A 74 -0.86 2.95 18.81
C GLN A 74 0.52 3.60 18.93
N LYS A 75 0.86 4.14 20.11
CA LYS A 75 2.19 4.70 20.40
C LYS A 75 3.25 3.62 20.19
N THR A 76 4.21 3.87 19.31
CA THR A 76 5.30 2.94 19.02
C THR A 76 6.63 3.68 18.96
N GLY A 77 7.71 3.03 19.39
CA GLY A 77 9.04 3.63 19.32
C GLY A 77 9.26 4.70 20.38
N LEU A 78 9.98 5.77 20.02
CA LEU A 78 10.47 6.77 20.95
C LEU A 78 9.48 7.93 21.06
N HIS A 79 9.11 8.28 22.28
CA HIS A 79 8.28 9.44 22.59
C HIS A 79 9.04 10.37 23.53
N LYS A 80 9.15 11.65 23.14
CA LYS A 80 9.83 12.68 23.90
C LYS A 80 8.84 13.75 24.30
N THR A 81 8.91 14.21 25.53
CA THR A 81 8.16 15.36 26.04
C THR A 81 9.15 16.41 26.52
N TYR A 82 8.80 17.68 26.34
CA TYR A 82 9.65 18.82 26.63
C TYR A 82 8.92 19.80 27.55
N TYR A 83 9.68 20.47 28.41
CA TYR A 83 9.19 21.60 29.20
C TYR A 83 9.02 22.83 28.31
N ASN A 84 8.26 23.83 28.79
CA ASN A 84 8.04 25.10 28.08
C ASN A 84 9.33 25.90 27.83
N ASN A 85 10.41 25.60 28.54
CA ASN A 85 11.72 26.20 28.36
C ASN A 85 12.45 25.58 27.15
N GLY A 86 12.10 24.35 26.76
CA GLY A 86 12.70 23.57 25.67
C GLY A 86 13.53 22.38 26.16
N ASP A 87 13.70 22.22 27.47
CA ASP A 87 14.46 21.11 28.04
C ASP A 87 13.68 19.80 27.96
N LEU A 88 14.39 18.69 27.77
CA LEU A 88 13.80 17.36 27.75
C LEU A 88 13.21 17.04 29.12
N LYS A 89 11.88 16.86 29.17
CA LYS A 89 11.15 16.48 30.37
C LYS A 89 11.17 14.99 30.57
N ASN A 90 10.82 14.23 29.53
CA ASN A 90 10.82 12.77 29.58
C ASN A 90 11.11 12.17 28.20
N GLU A 91 11.69 10.98 28.20
CA GLU A 91 11.94 10.17 27.01
C GLU A 91 11.56 8.72 27.32
N VAL A 92 10.53 8.24 26.63
CA VAL A 92 10.00 6.89 26.81
C VAL A 92 10.10 6.12 25.50
N LYS A 93 10.70 4.93 25.56
CA LYS A 93 10.75 4.01 24.43
C LYS A 93 9.68 2.93 24.58
N HIS A 94 8.56 3.09 23.87
CA HIS A 94 7.49 2.10 23.81
C HIS A 94 7.85 0.97 22.84
N LEU A 95 8.38 -0.13 23.40
CA LEU A 95 8.72 -1.38 22.70
C LEU A 95 7.63 -2.46 22.84
N PHE A 96 6.34 -2.11 22.83
CA PHE A 96 5.22 -3.07 23.03
C PHE A 96 5.02 -3.58 24.48
N LYS A 97 5.15 -2.71 25.49
CA LYS A 97 4.70 -3.01 26.86
C LYS A 97 3.81 -1.87 27.36
N VAL A 98 2.52 -2.16 27.50
CA VAL A 98 1.53 -1.21 28.02
C VAL A 98 1.68 -1.16 29.53
N ASN A 99 2.64 -0.37 30.01
CA ASN A 99 2.56 0.16 31.37
C ASN A 99 1.82 1.50 31.29
N PRO A 100 0.88 1.78 32.20
CA PRO A 100 0.27 3.10 32.28
C PRO A 100 1.36 4.08 32.67
N ILE A 101 1.68 4.99 31.75
CA ILE A 101 2.61 6.10 32.00
C ILE A 101 1.74 7.34 31.98
N ASP A 102 1.75 8.05 33.11
CA ASP A 102 0.91 9.22 33.42
C ASP A 102 1.35 10.49 32.64
N ASP A 103 2.07 10.33 31.54
CA ASP A 103 2.56 11.41 30.69
C ASP A 103 1.61 11.61 29.51
N GLU A 104 0.58 12.42 29.75
CA GLU A 104 -0.35 12.89 28.73
C GLU A 104 0.37 13.83 27.74
N CYS A 105 0.87 13.28 26.63
CA CYS A 105 0.83 13.97 25.35
C CYS A 105 -0.60 13.79 24.83
N PRO A 106 -1.45 14.83 24.86
CA PRO A 106 -2.88 14.68 24.63
C PRO A 106 -3.17 14.32 23.16
N LEU A 107 -3.56 13.06 22.92
CA LEU A 107 -4.12 12.55 21.65
C LEU A 107 -5.42 13.27 21.16
N SER A 108 -5.73 14.44 21.72
CA SER A 108 -7.00 15.18 21.57
C SER A 108 -7.27 15.65 20.14
N LEU A 109 -6.26 15.73 19.26
CA LEU A 109 -6.42 16.14 17.87
C LEU A 109 -6.48 14.97 16.86
N LEU A 110 -6.00 13.78 17.22
CA LEU A 110 -5.97 12.62 16.29
C LEU A 110 -7.35 11.95 16.17
N LYS A 111 -8.13 11.89 17.27
CA LYS A 111 -9.53 11.47 17.22
C LYS A 111 -10.43 12.44 16.44
N LYS A 112 -10.06 13.72 16.36
CA LYS A 112 -10.85 14.73 15.64
C LYS A 112 -10.68 14.65 14.13
N LYS A 113 -9.61 14.02 13.62
CA LYS A 113 -9.38 13.82 12.19
C LYS A 113 -10.00 12.54 11.63
N ILE A 114 -10.28 11.54 12.47
CA ILE A 114 -10.84 10.24 12.06
C ILE A 114 -12.39 10.23 12.12
N ILE A 115 -13.03 11.19 12.81
CA ILE A 115 -14.51 11.25 12.96
C ILE A 115 -15.14 12.33 12.05
N ILE A 116 -14.38 12.89 11.10
CA ILE A 116 -14.92 13.88 10.15
C ILE A 116 -14.52 13.51 8.71
N GLU A 117 -14.93 12.32 8.26
CA GLU A 117 -15.37 12.04 6.89
C GLU A 117 -16.51 11.02 6.93
#